data_AF-A0A4Q5XWC2-F1
#
_entry.id   AF-A0A4Q5XWC2-F1
#
_cell.length_a   1.000
_cell.length_b   1.000
_cell.length_c   1.000
_cell.angle_alpha   90.00
_cell.angle_beta   90.00
_cell.angle_gamma   90.00
#
_symmetry.space_group_name_H-M   'P 1'
#
loop_
_entity.id
_entity.type
_entity.pdbx_description
1 polymer ?
#
loop_
_entity_poly.entity_id
_entity_poly.type
_entity_poly.pdbx_seq_one_letter_code
_entity_poly.pdbx_strand_id
1 'polypeptide(L)'
;DKSYTAHGSSGDASSRLGVIDSAGDVGGWPTLSSIPAPLDTDGDGMPDSWEIAKGLDPKKANANQKDLSTAYDNIEVYINSLVNEITVNQVK
;
A
#
# COMPACT_ATOMS: atom_id res chain seq x y z
N ASP A 1 41.20 17.21 -15.98
CA ASP A 1 39.88 16.83 -15.43
C ASP A 1 39.73 15.32 -15.40
N LYS A 2 39.46 14.75 -14.22
CA LYS A 2 39.18 13.32 -14.07
C LYS A 2 37.67 13.14 -14.11
N SER A 3 37.12 12.73 -15.25
CA SER A 3 35.71 12.35 -15.33
C SER A 3 35.55 10.96 -14.72
N TYR A 4 35.02 10.90 -13.50
CA TYR A 4 34.70 9.64 -12.83
C TYR A 4 33.36 9.10 -13.37
N THR A 5 33.35 8.64 -14.61
CA THR A 5 32.17 8.06 -15.27
C THR A 5 32.22 6.55 -15.12
N ALA A 6 31.83 6.03 -13.96
CA ALA A 6 31.49 4.62 -13.81
C ALA A 6 30.03 4.43 -14.28
N HIS A 7 29.75 3.37 -15.04
CA HIS A 7 28.38 3.03 -15.43
C HIS A 7 27.52 2.82 -14.16
N GLY A 8 26.45 3.61 -14.03
CA GLY A 8 25.56 3.58 -12.87
C GLY A 8 25.80 4.70 -11.86
N SER A 9 26.65 5.69 -12.15
CA SER A 9 26.63 6.99 -11.44
C SER A 9 25.97 8.02 -12.36
N SER A 10 25.08 8.85 -11.81
CA SER A 10 24.39 9.93 -12.55
C SER A 10 25.35 10.96 -13.16
N GLY A 11 26.63 10.96 -12.78
CA GLY A 11 27.60 11.96 -13.22
C GLY A 11 27.27 13.37 -12.71
N ASP A 12 26.36 13.48 -11.75
CA ASP A 12 25.98 14.75 -11.15
C ASP A 12 27.15 15.30 -10.30
N ALA A 13 27.24 16.63 -10.17
CA ALA A 13 28.36 17.30 -9.49
C ALA A 13 28.37 17.09 -7.96
N SER A 14 27.25 16.68 -7.38
CA SER A 14 27.05 16.22 -6.00
C SER A 14 27.24 14.72 -5.79
N SER A 15 27.25 13.90 -6.85
CA SER A 15 27.44 12.46 -6.79
C SER A 15 28.90 12.15 -6.45
N ARG A 16 29.07 11.28 -5.47
CA ARG A 16 30.37 11.08 -4.83
C ARG A 16 31.28 10.18 -5.66
N LEU A 17 31.89 10.74 -6.71
CA LEU A 17 33.00 10.13 -7.48
C LEU A 17 32.66 8.77 -8.11
N GLY A 18 31.48 8.61 -8.70
CA GLY A 18 31.09 7.35 -9.35
C GLY A 18 30.46 6.31 -8.43
N VAL A 19 30.16 6.67 -7.18
CA VAL A 19 29.41 5.83 -6.22
C VAL A 19 27.90 6.06 -6.42
N ILE A 20 27.12 4.97 -6.38
CA ILE A 20 25.65 5.02 -6.33
C ILE A 20 25.25 5.53 -4.94
N ASP A 21 24.72 6.75 -4.87
CA ASP A 21 24.27 7.42 -3.63
C ASP A 21 22.80 7.87 -3.68
N SER A 22 22.15 7.70 -4.82
CA SER A 22 20.71 7.86 -5.01
C SER A 22 20.10 6.68 -5.78
N ALA A 23 18.81 6.41 -5.56
CA ALA A 23 18.08 5.45 -6.39
C ALA A 23 18.10 5.86 -7.88
N GLY A 24 18.16 7.18 -8.15
CA GLY A 24 18.22 7.74 -9.50
C GLY A 24 19.44 7.31 -10.31
N ASP A 25 20.58 7.05 -9.64
CA ASP A 25 21.82 6.63 -10.30
C ASP A 25 21.70 5.28 -11.04
N VAL A 26 20.75 4.45 -10.61
CA VAL A 26 20.45 3.12 -11.17
C VAL A 26 19.06 3.02 -11.81
N GLY A 27 18.44 4.16 -12.13
CA GLY A 27 17.15 4.20 -12.85
C GLY A 27 15.92 4.53 -11.99
N GLY A 28 16.09 4.74 -10.68
CA GLY A 28 15.02 5.18 -9.78
C GLY A 28 14.05 4.09 -9.35
N TRP A 29 13.13 4.47 -8.46
CA TRP A 29 11.99 3.61 -8.11
C TRP A 29 10.98 3.60 -9.26
N PRO A 30 10.28 2.48 -9.50
CA PRO A 30 9.21 2.44 -10.48
C PRO A 30 8.13 3.46 -10.11
N THR A 31 7.53 4.09 -11.11
CA THR A 31 6.32 4.88 -10.90
C THR A 31 5.19 3.95 -10.48
N LEU A 32 4.71 4.12 -9.24
CA LEU A 32 3.57 3.36 -8.75
C LEU A 32 2.29 3.95 -9.36
N SER A 33 1.63 3.17 -10.22
CA SER A 33 0.28 3.50 -10.67
C SER A 33 -0.72 3.11 -9.59
N SER A 34 -1.41 4.10 -9.02
CA SER A 34 -2.53 3.88 -8.11
C SER A 34 -3.86 4.07 -8.83
N ILE A 35 -4.89 3.40 -8.32
CA ILE A 35 -6.28 3.68 -8.63
C ILE A 35 -6.86 4.60 -7.54
N PRO A 36 -7.97 5.32 -7.81
CA PRO A 36 -8.68 6.04 -6.75
C PRO A 36 -9.02 5.10 -5.59
N ALA A 37 -8.85 5.59 -4.36
CA ALA A 37 -9.27 4.86 -3.19
C ALA A 37 -10.79 4.63 -3.21
N PRO A 38 -11.28 3.47 -2.74
CA PRO A 38 -12.71 3.27 -2.51
C PRO A 38 -13.28 4.36 -1.58
N LEU A 39 -14.57 4.68 -1.76
CA LEU A 39 -15.26 5.60 -0.86
C LEU A 39 -15.37 5.01 0.54
N ASP A 40 -15.07 5.84 1.53
CA ASP A 40 -15.18 5.61 2.96
C ASP A 40 -15.81 6.88 3.56
N THR A 41 -17.09 6.80 3.91
CA THR A 41 -17.92 7.96 4.27
C THR A 41 -17.66 8.44 5.70
N ASP A 42 -17.34 7.54 6.63
CA ASP A 42 -17.09 7.89 8.03
C ASP A 42 -15.61 7.97 8.41
N GLY A 43 -14.72 7.55 7.51
CA GLY A 43 -13.28 7.70 7.62
C GLY A 43 -12.64 6.69 8.58
N ASP A 44 -13.25 5.53 8.78
CA ASP A 44 -12.75 4.51 9.71
C ASP A 44 -11.78 3.50 9.08
N GLY A 45 -11.58 3.59 7.76
CA GLY A 45 -10.67 2.75 6.98
C GLY A 45 -11.32 1.54 6.33
N MET A 46 -12.63 1.35 6.46
CA MET A 46 -13.41 0.33 5.75
C MET A 46 -14.23 0.99 4.62
N PRO A 47 -14.22 0.46 3.38
CA PRO A 47 -15.02 1.04 2.30
C PRO A 47 -16.53 0.82 2.48
N ASP A 48 -17.34 1.84 2.15
CA ASP A 48 -18.81 1.80 2.26
C ASP A 48 -19.42 0.54 1.63
N SER A 49 -18.93 0.19 0.44
CA SER A 49 -19.44 -0.98 -0.31
C SER A 49 -19.15 -2.31 0.39
N TRP A 50 -18.02 -2.40 1.10
CA TRP A 50 -17.66 -3.57 1.88
C TRP A 50 -18.48 -3.63 3.17
N GLU A 51 -18.64 -2.50 3.85
CA GLU A 51 -19.44 -2.39 5.07
C GLU A 51 -20.90 -2.78 4.83
N ILE A 52 -21.52 -2.26 3.77
CA ILE A 52 -22.88 -2.64 3.35
C ILE A 52 -22.97 -4.15 3.11
N ALA A 53 -21.97 -4.74 2.44
CA ALA A 53 -21.93 -6.18 2.19
C ALA A 53 -21.76 -7.02 3.47
N LYS A 54 -21.23 -6.43 4.55
CA LYS A 54 -21.08 -7.05 5.87
C LYS A 54 -22.21 -6.71 6.85
N GLY A 55 -23.15 -5.85 6.45
CA GLY A 55 -24.27 -5.42 7.30
C GLY A 55 -23.89 -4.36 8.33
N LEU A 56 -22.81 -3.61 8.09
CA LEU A 56 -22.43 -2.43 8.87
C LEU A 56 -23.09 -1.16 8.29
N ASP A 57 -23.01 -0.06 9.04
CA ASP A 57 -23.53 1.26 8.64
C ASP A 57 -22.36 2.16 8.20
N PRO A 58 -22.24 2.53 6.90
CA PRO A 58 -21.11 3.33 6.38
C PRO A 58 -20.98 4.75 6.93
N LYS A 59 -21.87 5.16 7.83
CA LYS A 59 -21.85 6.47 8.48
C LYS A 59 -21.41 6.39 9.93
N LYS A 60 -20.97 5.22 10.38
CA LYS A 60 -20.70 4.93 11.78
C LYS A 60 -19.32 4.29 11.91
N ALA A 61 -18.33 5.13 12.22
CA ALA A 61 -16.97 4.70 12.44
C ALA A 61 -16.88 3.64 13.56
N ASN A 62 -16.84 2.37 13.17
CA ASN A 62 -16.89 1.21 14.05
C ASN A 62 -15.80 0.18 13.71
N ALA A 63 -14.74 0.61 13.02
CA ALA A 63 -13.51 -0.13 12.78
C ALA A 63 -12.99 -0.91 14.00
N ASN A 64 -13.08 -0.34 15.21
CA ASN A 64 -12.61 -0.95 16.48
C ASN A 64 -13.69 -1.76 17.24
N GLN A 65 -14.88 -1.92 16.67
CA GLN A 65 -15.93 -2.75 17.24
C GLN A 65 -15.80 -4.18 16.75
N LYS A 66 -16.52 -5.08 17.41
CA LYS A 66 -16.47 -6.53 17.18
C LYS A 66 -17.80 -7.07 16.66
N ASP A 67 -18.45 -6.29 15.80
CA ASP A 67 -19.77 -6.60 15.26
C ASP A 67 -19.72 -7.84 14.34
N LEU A 68 -18.59 -8.06 13.65
CA LEU A 68 -18.41 -9.13 12.67
C LEU A 68 -17.70 -10.38 13.21
N SER A 69 -17.07 -10.30 14.38
CA SER A 69 -16.26 -11.38 14.95
C SER A 69 -16.16 -11.23 16.46
N THR A 70 -16.19 -12.34 17.21
CA THR A 70 -16.00 -12.30 18.67
C THR A 70 -14.55 -12.04 19.09
N ALA A 71 -13.59 -12.25 18.18
CA ALA A 71 -12.16 -12.16 18.47
C ALA A 71 -11.49 -10.93 17.84
N TYR A 72 -11.94 -10.52 16.66
CA TYR A 72 -11.29 -9.52 15.82
C TYR A 72 -12.14 -8.26 15.68
N ASP A 73 -11.49 -7.12 15.60
CA ASP A 73 -12.13 -5.84 15.29
C ASP A 73 -12.59 -5.83 13.81
N ASN A 74 -13.61 -5.06 13.48
CA ASN A 74 -14.18 -5.00 12.12
C ASN A 74 -13.12 -4.68 11.06
N ILE A 75 -12.16 -3.79 11.39
CA ILE A 75 -11.05 -3.43 10.51
C ILE A 75 -10.10 -4.61 10.23
N GLU A 76 -9.87 -5.48 11.22
CA GLU A 76 -9.03 -6.66 11.06
C GLU A 76 -9.71 -7.68 10.13
N VAL A 77 -11.04 -7.81 10.24
CA VAL A 77 -11.85 -8.62 9.31
C VAL A 77 -11.78 -8.06 7.88
N TYR A 78 -11.85 -6.74 7.72
CA TYR A 78 -11.69 -6.08 6.42
C TYR A 78 -10.32 -6.36 5.79
N ILE A 79 -9.23 -6.06 6.52
CA ILE A 79 -7.86 -6.26 6.03
C ILE A 79 -7.62 -7.71 5.63
N ASN A 80 -8.09 -8.66 6.44
CA ASN A 80 -7.97 -10.09 6.12
C ASN A 80 -8.76 -10.45 4.84
N SER A 81 -9.91 -9.82 4.60
CA SER A 81 -10.72 -10.08 3.40
C SER A 81 -10.03 -9.66 2.10
N LEU A 82 -9.13 -8.67 2.13
CA LEU A 82 -8.41 -8.18 0.95
C LEU A 82 -7.48 -9.22 0.32
N VAL A 83 -6.93 -10.11 1.14
CA VAL A 83 -5.99 -11.15 0.70
C VAL A 83 -6.65 -12.52 0.54
N ASN A 84 -7.94 -12.63 0.84
CA ASN A 84 -8.64 -13.92 0.86
C ASN A 84 -8.58 -14.65 -0.49
N GLU A 85 -8.70 -13.94 -1.61
CA GLU A 85 -8.57 -14.59 -2.93
C GLU A 85 -7.17 -15.14 -3.19
N ILE A 86 -6.12 -14.49 -2.67
CA ILE A 86 -4.74 -14.94 -2.83
C ILE A 86 -4.52 -16.18 -1.97
N THR A 87 -4.94 -16.16 -0.70
CA THR A 87 -4.71 -17.26 0.24
C THR A 87 -5.48 -18.52 -0.14
N VAL A 88 -6.71 -18.40 -0.64
CA VAL A 88 -7.50 -19.54 -1.14
C VAL A 88 -6.84 -20.21 -2.34
N ASN A 89 -6.14 -19.46 -3.19
CA ASN A 89 -5.50 -19.99 -4.39
C ASN A 89 -4.08 -20.56 -4.14
N GLN A 90 -3.50 -20.38 -2.96
CA GLN A 90 -2.17 -20.91 -2.61
C GLN A 90 -2.17 -22.41 -2.28
N VAL A 91 -3.34 -23.01 -2.03
CA VAL A 91 -3.47 -24.45 -1.67
C VAL A 91 -3.72 -25.33 -2.91
N LYS A 92 -3.31 -24.90 -4.09
CA LYS A 92 -3.50 -25.63 -5.36
C LYS A 92 -2.22 -26.29 -5.85
#